data_AF-A0AAC8W201-F1
#
_entry.id   AF-A0AAC8W201-F1
#
_cell.length_a   1.000
_cell.length_b   1.000
_cell.length_c   1.000
_cell.angle_alpha   90.00
_cell.angle_beta   90.00
_cell.angle_gamma   90.00
#
_symmetry.space_group_name_H-M   'P 1'
#
loop_
_entity.id
_entity.type
_entity.pdbx_description
1 polymer ?
#
loop_
_entity_poly.entity_id
_entity_poly.type
_entity_poly.pdbx_seq_one_letter_code
_entity_poly.pdbx_strand_id
1 'polypeptide(L)'
;MTVCDLSAVRSILVVKLDEAGDFVMATPFLRGLRAAAPQARILLAVREAVADLAATCRHVDGVVAPRPKEGGGLDFRGITPGGLALFAECYRAGFDLALVPRYDFDRHGATTLAANSRARVVAGFSETVTPWKAEGNRGFDRAFTLALAPPPGRHEVEQNAALLEALGARPDLGPLEMSLTAEDRQQARRLLGPSGGRPLIVVAPGAASPRRDYPLDRLTAVIAAVAAGLDARVAVLGTLAEGPAAIALAAALRGRITDLTGATGLRVAAAAMGEAVLAITMDSAPAHLAAAAGVPVAVFSCHPEGGDPNHIHAPERFRPWTGGRDGRALVLRPAAAVPPCTTACIAAEAHCIAAIDPSLAASRILALAAADAEEPR
;
A
#
# COMPACT_ATOMS: atom_id res chain seq x y z
N MET A 1 -1.95 13.54 -30.38
CA MET A 1 -3.13 12.72 -30.73
C MET A 1 -3.60 12.05 -29.46
N THR A 2 -4.86 12.22 -29.09
CA THR A 2 -5.45 11.51 -27.93
C THR A 2 -5.56 10.04 -28.32
N VAL A 3 -4.75 9.18 -27.71
CA VAL A 3 -4.68 7.74 -28.05
C VAL A 3 -5.98 7.01 -27.69
N CYS A 4 -6.74 7.53 -26.72
CA CYS A 4 -8.04 7.01 -26.30
C CYS A 4 -8.86 8.13 -25.63
N ASP A 5 -10.12 8.30 -26.02
CA ASP A 5 -11.08 9.19 -25.33
C ASP A 5 -11.80 8.42 -24.22
N LEU A 6 -11.44 8.69 -22.96
CA LEU A 6 -11.99 8.00 -21.78
C LEU A 6 -13.51 8.16 -21.64
N SER A 7 -14.10 9.21 -22.21
CA SER A 7 -15.56 9.42 -22.16
C SER A 7 -16.34 8.48 -23.09
N ALA A 8 -15.69 7.97 -24.14
CA ALA A 8 -16.26 7.04 -25.11
C ALA A 8 -15.99 5.56 -24.78
N VAL A 9 -15.07 5.29 -23.85
CA VAL A 9 -14.71 3.93 -23.43
C VAL A 9 -15.86 3.24 -22.70
N ARG A 10 -16.15 1.99 -23.05
CA ARG A 10 -17.25 1.21 -22.47
C ARG A 10 -16.77 0.09 -21.56
N SER A 11 -15.56 -0.43 -21.78
CA SER A 11 -14.98 -1.51 -20.96
C SER A 11 -13.49 -1.30 -20.71
N ILE A 12 -13.10 -1.35 -19.43
CA ILE A 12 -11.73 -1.12 -18.97
C ILE A 12 -11.28 -2.30 -18.11
N LEU A 13 -10.08 -2.82 -18.38
CA LEU A 13 -9.39 -3.75 -17.49
C LEU A 13 -8.21 -3.03 -16.82
N VAL A 14 -8.24 -2.91 -15.50
CA VAL A 14 -7.08 -2.49 -14.70
C VAL A 14 -6.38 -3.73 -14.17
N VAL A 15 -5.07 -3.85 -14.41
CA VAL A 15 -4.27 -4.99 -13.94
C VAL A 15 -3.31 -4.51 -12.86
N LYS A 16 -3.68 -4.74 -11.59
CA LYS A 16 -2.91 -4.34 -10.41
C LYS A 16 -2.51 -5.59 -9.60
N LEU A 17 -1.57 -6.36 -10.13
CA LEU A 17 -1.10 -7.61 -9.52
C LEU A 17 0.03 -7.41 -8.50
N ASP A 18 0.02 -6.26 -7.82
CA ASP A 18 1.06 -5.88 -6.85
C ASP A 18 0.70 -6.28 -5.41
N GLU A 19 1.48 -5.81 -4.44
CA GLU A 19 1.25 -6.03 -3.02
C GLU A 19 0.17 -5.09 -2.45
N ALA A 20 -0.29 -5.37 -1.24
CA ALA A 20 -1.38 -4.60 -0.60
C ALA A 20 -1.08 -3.09 -0.47
N GLY A 21 0.16 -2.71 -0.17
CA GLY A 21 0.55 -1.29 -0.09
C GLY A 21 0.42 -0.56 -1.43
N ASP A 22 0.91 -1.19 -2.50
CA ASP A 22 0.81 -0.68 -3.87
C ASP A 22 -0.65 -0.54 -4.33
N PHE A 23 -1.51 -1.49 -3.94
CA PHE A 23 -2.94 -1.41 -4.22
C PHE A 23 -3.58 -0.18 -3.54
N VAL A 24 -3.31 0.03 -2.25
CA VAL A 24 -3.85 1.17 -1.50
C VAL A 24 -3.36 2.49 -2.12
N MET A 25 -2.08 2.56 -2.52
CA MET A 25 -1.53 3.72 -3.25
C MET A 25 -2.11 3.93 -4.66
N ALA A 26 -2.72 2.91 -5.27
CA ALA A 26 -3.43 3.05 -6.52
C ALA A 26 -4.89 3.53 -6.36
N THR A 27 -5.38 3.73 -5.14
CA THR A 27 -6.77 4.16 -4.91
C THR A 27 -7.09 5.55 -5.48
N PRO A 28 -6.20 6.57 -5.45
CA PRO A 28 -6.43 7.83 -6.16
C PRO A 28 -6.51 7.67 -7.68
N PHE A 29 -5.70 6.76 -8.25
CA PHE A 29 -5.80 6.40 -9.67
C PHE A 29 -7.16 5.78 -10.00
N LEU A 30 -7.65 4.82 -9.20
CA LEU A 30 -8.96 4.21 -9.42
C LEU A 30 -10.10 5.24 -9.32
N ARG A 31 -10.03 6.14 -8.32
CA ARG A 31 -10.97 7.26 -8.16
C ARG A 31 -10.96 8.16 -9.41
N GLY A 32 -9.77 8.56 -9.87
CA GLY A 32 -9.60 9.38 -11.06
C GLY A 32 -10.10 8.70 -12.34
N LEU A 33 -9.85 7.39 -12.48
CA LEU A 33 -10.31 6.62 -13.62
C LEU A 33 -11.84 6.55 -13.67
N ARG A 34 -12.51 6.28 -12.54
CA ARG A 34 -13.98 6.32 -12.45
C ARG A 34 -14.53 7.70 -12.80
N ALA A 35 -13.91 8.77 -12.31
CA ALA A 35 -14.33 10.13 -12.62
C ALA A 35 -14.18 10.47 -14.12
N ALA A 36 -13.10 10.00 -14.75
CA ALA A 36 -12.83 10.26 -16.17
C ALA A 36 -13.65 9.36 -17.12
N ALA A 37 -14.05 8.16 -16.68
CA ALA A 37 -14.82 7.20 -17.46
C ALA A 37 -16.07 6.72 -16.69
N PRO A 38 -17.03 7.61 -16.37
CA PRO A 38 -18.13 7.30 -15.46
C PRO A 38 -19.07 6.21 -16.00
N GLN A 39 -19.19 6.09 -17.33
CA GLN A 39 -20.06 5.14 -18.02
C GLN A 39 -19.38 3.80 -18.35
N ALA A 40 -18.07 3.69 -18.11
CA ALA A 40 -17.33 2.47 -18.42
C ALA A 40 -17.57 1.39 -17.37
N ARG A 41 -17.61 0.13 -17.82
CA ARG A 41 -17.47 -1.05 -16.97
C ARG A 41 -15.99 -1.22 -16.65
N ILE A 42 -15.61 -0.94 -15.42
CA ILE A 42 -14.22 -1.03 -14.93
C ILE A 42 -14.06 -2.34 -14.18
N LEU A 43 -13.23 -3.22 -14.73
CA LEU A 43 -12.82 -4.45 -14.09
C LEU A 43 -11.41 -4.32 -13.54
N LEU A 44 -11.19 -4.92 -12.39
CA LEU A 44 -9.91 -4.91 -11.71
C LEU A 44 -9.41 -6.35 -11.50
N ALA A 45 -8.24 -6.65 -12.03
CA ALA A 45 -7.50 -7.86 -11.75
C ALA A 45 -6.48 -7.60 -10.63
N VAL A 46 -6.60 -8.30 -9.50
CA VAL A 46 -5.66 -8.24 -8.38
C VAL A 46 -5.12 -9.61 -8.01
N ARG A 47 -4.00 -9.64 -7.28
CA ARG A 47 -3.56 -10.88 -6.64
C ARG A 47 -4.55 -11.34 -5.57
N GLU A 48 -4.60 -12.64 -5.35
CA GLU A 48 -5.41 -13.27 -4.30
C GLU A 48 -5.15 -12.66 -2.90
N ALA A 49 -3.89 -12.34 -2.60
CA ALA A 49 -3.49 -11.73 -1.32
C ALA A 49 -4.07 -10.31 -1.10
N VAL A 50 -4.49 -9.63 -2.17
CA VAL A 50 -5.07 -8.27 -2.15
C VAL A 50 -6.60 -8.31 -2.31
N ALA A 51 -7.17 -9.49 -2.60
CA ALA A 51 -8.59 -9.64 -2.90
C ALA A 51 -9.51 -9.10 -1.79
N ASP A 52 -9.14 -9.26 -0.52
CA ASP A 52 -9.92 -8.73 0.61
C ASP A 52 -10.08 -7.20 0.55
N LEU A 53 -9.00 -6.46 0.27
CA LEU A 53 -9.06 -5.00 0.10
C LEU A 53 -9.84 -4.61 -1.15
N ALA A 54 -9.59 -5.30 -2.26
CA ALA A 54 -10.20 -4.98 -3.55
C ALA A 54 -11.71 -5.27 -3.59
N ALA A 55 -12.20 -6.26 -2.83
CA ALA A 55 -13.59 -6.71 -2.83
C ALA A 55 -14.63 -5.61 -2.55
N THR A 56 -14.21 -4.52 -1.91
CA THR A 56 -15.08 -3.41 -1.52
C THR A 56 -14.80 -2.13 -2.30
N CYS A 57 -13.85 -2.13 -3.24
CA CYS A 57 -13.45 -0.94 -3.97
C CYS A 57 -14.64 -0.35 -4.75
N ARG A 58 -15.11 0.83 -4.31
CA ARG A 58 -16.28 1.53 -4.89
C ARG A 58 -16.06 2.11 -6.29
N HIS A 59 -14.83 2.12 -6.78
CA HIS A 59 -14.48 2.76 -8.05
C HIS A 59 -14.54 1.80 -9.25
N VAL A 60 -14.76 0.51 -9.00
CA VAL A 60 -14.76 -0.56 -10.01
C VAL A 60 -16.06 -1.37 -9.94
N ASP A 61 -16.47 -1.96 -11.06
CA ASP A 61 -17.71 -2.73 -11.17
C ASP A 61 -17.50 -4.22 -10.89
N GLY A 62 -16.29 -4.73 -11.11
CA GLY A 62 -15.96 -6.14 -10.95
C GLY A 62 -14.51 -6.35 -10.55
N VAL A 63 -14.28 -7.28 -9.63
CA VAL A 63 -12.93 -7.69 -9.24
C VAL A 63 -12.75 -9.17 -9.50
N VAL A 64 -11.62 -9.50 -10.13
CA VAL A 64 -11.19 -10.88 -10.37
C VAL A 64 -9.77 -11.10 -9.87
N ALA A 65 -9.46 -12.34 -9.51
CA ALA A 65 -8.10 -12.77 -9.20
C ALA A 65 -7.66 -13.85 -10.18
N PRO A 66 -6.60 -13.62 -10.99
CA PRO A 66 -6.03 -14.67 -11.83
C PRO A 66 -5.34 -15.72 -10.96
N ARG A 67 -5.47 -16.99 -11.34
CA ARG A 67 -4.86 -18.14 -10.67
C ARG A 67 -4.17 -19.02 -11.72
N PRO A 68 -2.92 -19.43 -11.51
CA PRO A 68 -2.27 -20.36 -12.44
C PRO A 68 -3.02 -21.69 -12.48
N LYS A 69 -3.16 -22.27 -13.69
CA LYS A 69 -3.70 -23.62 -13.88
C LYS A 69 -2.56 -24.65 -13.91
N GLU A 70 -2.85 -25.85 -13.42
CA GLU A 70 -2.00 -27.01 -13.69
C GLU A 70 -1.95 -27.26 -15.20
N GLY A 71 -0.74 -27.43 -15.75
CA GLY A 71 -0.52 -27.57 -17.20
C GLY A 71 -0.43 -26.26 -17.99
N GLY A 72 -0.52 -25.10 -17.33
CA GLY A 72 -0.30 -23.77 -17.93
C GLY A 72 -1.58 -22.97 -18.19
N GLY A 73 -1.42 -21.65 -18.34
CA GLY A 73 -2.51 -20.69 -18.48
C GLY A 73 -3.08 -20.20 -17.14
N LEU A 74 -4.18 -19.44 -17.23
CA LEU A 74 -4.83 -18.81 -16.07
C LEU A 74 -6.30 -19.24 -15.94
N ASP A 75 -6.73 -19.43 -14.71
CA ASP A 75 -8.13 -19.36 -14.30
C ASP A 75 -8.42 -18.01 -13.63
N PHE A 76 -9.69 -17.67 -13.47
CA PHE A 76 -10.09 -16.44 -12.78
C PHE A 76 -11.11 -16.74 -11.71
N ARG A 77 -10.84 -16.29 -10.48
CA ARG A 77 -11.84 -16.25 -9.41
C ARG A 77 -12.55 -14.89 -9.42
N GLY A 78 -13.87 -14.90 -9.39
CA GLY A 78 -14.66 -13.70 -9.08
C GLY A 78 -14.55 -13.34 -7.60
N ILE A 79 -14.11 -12.12 -7.31
CA ILE A 79 -14.00 -11.60 -5.94
C ILE A 79 -15.28 -10.88 -5.53
N THR A 80 -15.82 -10.05 -6.43
CA THR A 80 -17.12 -9.41 -6.22
C THR A 80 -18.25 -10.23 -6.83
N PRO A 81 -19.49 -10.10 -6.30
CA PRO A 81 -20.67 -10.70 -6.93
C PRO A 81 -20.76 -10.31 -8.41
N GLY A 82 -20.91 -11.30 -9.29
CA GLY A 82 -20.97 -11.09 -10.74
C GLY A 82 -19.65 -10.70 -11.42
N GLY A 83 -18.56 -10.45 -10.68
CA GLY A 83 -17.29 -9.96 -11.22
C GLY A 83 -16.68 -10.89 -12.28
N LEU A 84 -16.75 -12.22 -12.07
CA LEU A 84 -16.27 -13.19 -13.05
C LEU A 84 -17.13 -13.24 -14.31
N ALA A 85 -18.45 -13.13 -14.16
CA ALA A 85 -19.37 -13.12 -15.31
C ALA A 85 -19.15 -11.88 -16.16
N LEU A 86 -19.02 -10.71 -15.52
CA LEU A 86 -18.69 -9.45 -16.18
C LEU A 86 -17.33 -9.53 -16.88
N PHE A 87 -16.32 -10.13 -16.23
CA PHE A 87 -15.00 -10.31 -16.85
C PHE A 87 -15.09 -11.20 -18.09
N ALA A 88 -15.80 -12.32 -18.02
CA ALA A 88 -15.98 -13.20 -19.16
C ALA A 88 -16.75 -12.54 -20.31
N GLU A 89 -17.76 -11.71 -20.02
CA GLU A 89 -18.47 -10.91 -21.02
C GLU A 89 -17.53 -9.93 -21.73
N CYS A 90 -16.83 -9.08 -20.97
CA CYS A 90 -15.90 -8.10 -21.52
C CYS A 90 -14.73 -8.76 -22.26
N TYR A 91 -14.17 -9.85 -21.74
CA TYR A 91 -13.08 -10.58 -22.39
C TYR A 91 -13.51 -11.18 -23.74
N ARG A 92 -14.75 -11.71 -23.84
CA ARG A 92 -15.27 -12.23 -25.12
C ARG A 92 -15.49 -11.13 -26.15
N ALA A 93 -15.99 -9.97 -25.72
CA ALA A 93 -16.20 -8.81 -26.58
C ALA A 93 -14.88 -8.10 -26.98
N GLY A 94 -13.84 -8.24 -26.15
CA GLY A 94 -12.62 -7.45 -26.22
C GLY A 94 -12.78 -6.14 -25.43
N PHE A 95 -11.81 -5.83 -24.58
CA PHE A 95 -11.81 -4.56 -23.84
C PHE A 95 -11.54 -3.38 -24.78
N ASP A 96 -12.02 -2.20 -24.43
CA ASP A 96 -11.58 -0.98 -25.14
C ASP A 96 -10.19 -0.56 -24.67
N LEU A 97 -9.94 -0.70 -23.35
CA LEU A 97 -8.72 -0.24 -22.71
C LEU A 97 -8.24 -1.23 -21.64
N ALA A 98 -6.96 -1.54 -21.64
CA ALA A 98 -6.27 -2.21 -20.53
C ALA A 98 -5.20 -1.29 -19.95
N LEU A 99 -5.18 -1.14 -18.62
CA LEU A 99 -4.28 -0.27 -17.88
C LEU A 99 -3.41 -1.08 -16.93
N VAL A 100 -2.09 -0.87 -17.00
CA VAL A 100 -1.10 -1.48 -16.12
C VAL A 100 -0.43 -0.38 -15.29
N PRO A 101 -1.05 0.06 -14.17
CA PRO A 101 -0.48 1.05 -13.26
C PRO A 101 0.63 0.40 -12.39
N ARG A 102 1.72 -0.01 -13.05
CA ARG A 102 2.89 -0.64 -12.44
C ARG A 102 4.18 0.01 -12.96
N TYR A 103 4.65 1.01 -12.20
CA TYR A 103 5.84 1.76 -12.57
C TYR A 103 7.08 0.87 -12.57
N ASP A 104 7.26 0.07 -11.53
CA ASP A 104 8.44 -0.78 -11.34
C ASP A 104 8.35 -2.16 -12.02
N PHE A 105 9.34 -3.02 -11.77
CA PHE A 105 9.43 -4.39 -12.28
C PHE A 105 8.11 -5.18 -12.15
N ASP A 106 7.76 -5.91 -13.21
CA ASP A 106 6.54 -6.74 -13.28
C ASP A 106 6.82 -8.15 -12.76
N ARG A 107 6.58 -8.33 -11.47
CA ARG A 107 6.86 -9.59 -10.77
C ARG A 107 5.82 -10.68 -11.00
N HIS A 108 4.61 -10.31 -11.42
CA HIS A 108 3.44 -11.17 -11.34
C HIS A 108 2.69 -11.31 -12.68
N GLY A 109 3.28 -10.85 -13.77
CA GLY A 109 2.76 -11.02 -15.12
C GLY A 109 1.60 -10.09 -15.46
N ALA A 110 1.56 -8.90 -14.86
CA ALA A 110 0.53 -7.90 -15.12
C ALA A 110 0.51 -7.48 -16.60
N THR A 111 1.68 -7.28 -17.19
CA THR A 111 1.88 -6.93 -18.60
C THR A 111 1.43 -8.05 -19.51
N THR A 112 1.78 -9.30 -19.18
CA THR A 112 1.35 -10.47 -19.95
C THR A 112 -0.17 -10.61 -19.94
N LEU A 113 -0.82 -10.44 -18.78
CA LEU A 113 -2.28 -10.47 -18.69
C LEU A 113 -2.92 -9.34 -19.51
N ALA A 114 -2.39 -8.12 -19.43
CA ALA A 114 -2.89 -6.99 -20.19
C ALA A 114 -2.73 -7.17 -21.71
N ALA A 115 -1.58 -7.70 -22.17
CA ALA A 115 -1.34 -8.01 -23.58
C ALA A 115 -2.34 -9.05 -24.13
N ASN A 116 -2.75 -10.01 -23.30
CA ASN A 116 -3.68 -11.08 -23.67
C ASN A 116 -5.15 -10.73 -23.35
N SER A 117 -5.44 -9.49 -22.95
CA SER A 117 -6.78 -9.03 -22.58
C SER A 117 -7.72 -8.82 -23.77
N ARG A 118 -7.18 -8.83 -25.01
CA ARG A 118 -7.88 -8.41 -26.23
C ARG A 118 -8.30 -6.94 -26.22
N ALA A 119 -7.68 -6.11 -25.38
CA ALA A 119 -7.93 -4.69 -25.36
C ALA A 119 -7.48 -4.03 -26.67
N ARG A 120 -8.26 -3.07 -27.17
CA ARG A 120 -7.89 -2.27 -28.34
C ARG A 120 -6.68 -1.39 -28.08
N VAL A 121 -6.61 -0.82 -26.86
CA VAL A 121 -5.47 -0.05 -26.36
C VAL A 121 -4.98 -0.69 -25.07
N VAL A 122 -3.67 -0.98 -25.02
CA VAL A 122 -3.00 -1.39 -23.78
C VAL A 122 -2.02 -0.29 -23.39
N ALA A 123 -2.15 0.26 -22.19
CA ALA A 123 -1.29 1.32 -21.69
C ALA A 123 -0.63 0.93 -20.35
N GLY A 124 0.64 1.28 -20.20
CA GLY A 124 1.44 1.02 -19.01
C GLY A 124 2.73 1.83 -19.03
N PHE A 125 3.67 1.50 -18.15
CA PHE A 125 4.97 2.15 -18.11
C PHE A 125 6.02 1.36 -18.88
N SER A 126 6.88 2.08 -19.61
CA SER A 126 7.98 1.51 -20.37
C SER A 126 8.90 0.67 -19.49
N GLU A 127 9.55 -0.33 -20.07
CA GLU A 127 10.59 -1.13 -19.44
C GLU A 127 11.79 -0.28 -19.00
N THR A 128 11.96 0.93 -19.53
CA THR A 128 13.12 1.81 -19.28
C THR A 128 12.97 2.73 -18.07
N VAL A 129 11.81 2.76 -17.40
CA VAL A 129 11.53 3.75 -16.34
C VAL A 129 12.29 3.51 -15.03
N THR A 130 12.79 2.30 -14.80
CA THR A 130 13.74 1.99 -13.72
C THR A 130 14.83 1.03 -14.23
N PRO A 131 16.06 1.09 -13.67
CA PRO A 131 17.11 0.12 -14.02
C PRO A 131 16.69 -1.33 -13.81
N TRP A 132 15.96 -1.61 -12.71
CA TRP A 132 15.51 -2.96 -12.38
C TRP A 132 14.47 -3.49 -13.39
N LYS A 133 13.54 -2.63 -13.83
CA LYS A 133 12.57 -2.99 -14.87
C LYS A 133 13.25 -3.18 -16.23
N ALA A 134 14.26 -2.39 -16.56
CA ALA A 134 14.99 -2.52 -17.83
C ALA A 134 15.76 -3.84 -17.93
N GLU A 135 16.25 -4.35 -16.80
CA GLU A 135 16.88 -5.66 -16.70
C GLU A 135 15.86 -6.80 -16.83
N GLY A 136 14.76 -6.73 -16.08
CA GLY A 136 13.82 -7.83 -15.93
C GLY A 136 12.67 -7.90 -16.95
N ASN A 137 12.30 -6.78 -17.57
CA ASN A 137 11.16 -6.67 -18.49
C ASN A 137 11.58 -6.36 -19.94
N ARG A 138 12.81 -6.69 -20.35
CA ARG A 138 13.30 -6.37 -21.69
C ARG A 138 12.33 -6.88 -22.78
N GLY A 139 11.90 -5.98 -23.66
CA GLY A 139 10.95 -6.23 -24.75
C GLY A 139 9.46 -6.14 -24.38
N PHE A 140 9.11 -5.83 -23.13
CA PHE A 140 7.72 -5.65 -22.69
C PHE A 140 7.06 -4.41 -23.29
N ASP A 141 7.82 -3.42 -23.76
CA ASP A 141 7.23 -2.24 -24.44
C ASP A 141 6.36 -2.65 -25.64
N ARG A 142 6.67 -3.78 -26.29
CA ARG A 142 5.89 -4.34 -27.42
C ARG A 142 4.49 -4.81 -27.02
N ALA A 143 4.24 -5.03 -25.73
CA ALA A 143 2.92 -5.39 -25.21
C ALA A 143 1.99 -4.18 -25.06
N PHE A 144 2.54 -2.96 -25.11
CA PHE A 144 1.78 -1.73 -24.91
C PHE A 144 1.55 -1.00 -26.24
N THR A 145 0.30 -0.59 -26.46
CA THR A 145 -0.02 0.47 -27.44
C THR A 145 0.57 1.80 -26.99
N LEU A 146 0.60 2.04 -25.68
CA LEU A 146 1.15 3.23 -25.04
C LEU A 146 2.08 2.84 -23.88
N ALA A 147 3.39 2.86 -24.14
CA ALA A 147 4.43 2.69 -23.14
C ALA A 147 4.92 4.05 -22.64
N LEU A 148 4.59 4.41 -21.40
CA LEU A 148 4.90 5.72 -20.81
C LEU A 148 6.24 5.72 -20.08
N ALA A 149 7.00 6.80 -20.22
CA ALA A 149 8.20 7.04 -19.45
C ALA A 149 8.13 8.42 -18.76
N PRO A 150 7.28 8.58 -17.73
CA PRO A 150 7.26 9.83 -16.96
C PRO A 150 8.60 10.02 -16.24
N PRO A 151 8.96 11.26 -15.88
CA PRO A 151 10.19 11.53 -15.15
C PRO A 151 10.27 10.73 -13.82
N PRO A 152 11.47 10.32 -13.40
CA PRO A 152 11.69 9.71 -12.09
C PRO A 152 11.46 10.72 -10.96
N GLY A 153 11.55 10.26 -9.71
CA GLY A 153 11.44 11.12 -8.52
C GLY A 153 10.00 11.52 -8.12
N ARG A 154 8.98 10.91 -8.74
CA ARG A 154 7.58 11.04 -8.30
C ARG A 154 7.20 9.95 -7.30
N HIS A 155 6.26 10.28 -6.42
CA HIS A 155 5.64 9.31 -5.52
C HIS A 155 4.85 8.26 -6.31
N GLU A 156 4.69 7.03 -5.80
CA GLU A 156 3.99 5.94 -6.51
C GLU A 156 2.53 6.31 -6.86
N VAL A 157 1.85 7.07 -5.99
CA VAL A 157 0.51 7.64 -6.26
C VAL A 157 0.52 8.54 -7.51
N GLU A 158 1.53 9.39 -7.64
CA GLU A 158 1.70 10.31 -8.77
C GLU A 158 2.16 9.57 -10.02
N GLN A 159 2.97 8.52 -9.87
CA GLN A 159 3.32 7.64 -10.99
C GLN A 159 2.07 6.97 -11.54
N ASN A 160 1.25 6.35 -10.69
CA ASN A 160 -0.03 5.77 -11.11
C ASN A 160 -0.91 6.81 -11.83
N ALA A 161 -0.97 8.05 -11.30
CA ALA A 161 -1.72 9.15 -11.90
C ALA A 161 -1.23 9.55 -13.30
N ALA A 162 0.07 9.49 -13.57
CA ALA A 162 0.67 9.85 -14.85
C ALA A 162 0.08 9.03 -16.03
N LEU A 163 -0.39 7.80 -15.76
CA LEU A 163 -1.07 6.99 -16.76
C LEU A 163 -2.41 7.59 -17.20
N LEU A 164 -3.16 8.20 -16.28
CA LEU A 164 -4.41 8.91 -16.59
C LEU A 164 -4.15 10.28 -17.21
N GLU A 165 -3.11 10.98 -16.75
CA GLU A 165 -2.68 12.25 -17.33
C GLU A 165 -2.33 12.10 -18.82
N ALA A 166 -1.62 11.02 -19.18
CA ALA A 166 -1.30 10.71 -20.57
C ALA A 166 -2.54 10.40 -21.43
N LEU A 167 -3.66 10.01 -20.80
CA LEU A 167 -4.96 9.80 -21.43
C LEU A 167 -5.87 11.05 -21.37
N GLY A 168 -5.33 12.19 -20.93
CA GLY A 168 -6.02 13.48 -20.92
C GLY A 168 -6.87 13.75 -19.67
N ALA A 169 -6.83 12.87 -18.67
CA ALA A 169 -7.53 13.07 -17.40
C ALA A 169 -6.68 13.88 -16.40
N ARG A 170 -7.33 14.43 -15.37
CA ARG A 170 -6.69 15.10 -14.23
C ARG A 170 -7.20 14.47 -12.94
N PRO A 171 -6.59 13.36 -12.48
CA PRO A 171 -7.06 12.65 -11.30
C PRO A 171 -6.89 13.49 -10.03
N ASP A 172 -7.86 13.41 -9.13
CA ASP A 172 -7.74 13.94 -7.78
C ASP A 172 -6.80 13.05 -6.95
N LEU A 173 -5.66 13.61 -6.53
CA LEU A 173 -4.63 12.93 -5.73
C LEU A 173 -4.78 13.20 -4.21
N GLY A 174 -5.98 13.56 -3.76
CA GLY A 174 -6.34 13.58 -2.35
C GLY A 174 -6.08 12.25 -1.63
N PRO A 175 -6.45 12.14 -0.34
CA PRO A 175 -6.07 11.03 0.51
C PRO A 175 -6.35 9.63 -0.08
N LEU A 176 -5.56 8.66 0.37
CA LEU A 176 -5.80 7.24 0.09
C LEU A 176 -7.15 6.82 0.68
N GLU A 177 -7.80 5.86 0.03
CA GLU A 177 -9.14 5.41 0.43
C GLU A 177 -9.20 3.91 0.65
N MET A 178 -10.00 3.49 1.62
CA MET A 178 -10.43 2.10 1.76
C MET A 178 -11.93 2.07 2.01
N SER A 179 -12.62 1.16 1.34
CA SER A 179 -14.07 1.00 1.48
C SER A 179 -14.37 -0.04 2.57
N LEU A 180 -14.40 0.39 3.83
CA LEU A 180 -14.67 -0.51 4.95
C LEU A 180 -16.17 -0.65 5.21
N THR A 181 -16.66 -1.88 5.32
CA THR A 181 -18.06 -2.19 5.61
C THR A 181 -18.38 -1.98 7.10
N ALA A 182 -19.67 -1.98 7.44
CA ALA A 182 -20.10 -1.96 8.84
C ALA A 182 -19.65 -3.21 9.61
N GLU A 183 -19.60 -4.37 8.94
CA GLU A 183 -19.13 -5.63 9.51
C GLU A 183 -17.63 -5.58 9.83
N ASP A 184 -16.81 -5.06 8.93
CA ASP A 184 -15.35 -4.89 9.15
C ASP A 184 -15.10 -4.06 10.43
N ARG A 185 -15.83 -2.94 10.56
CA ARG A 185 -15.75 -2.05 11.73
C ARG A 185 -16.25 -2.72 13.00
N GLN A 186 -17.36 -3.46 12.93
CA GLN A 186 -17.91 -4.17 14.08
C GLN A 186 -16.96 -5.27 14.55
N GLN A 187 -16.37 -6.03 13.63
CA GLN A 187 -15.38 -7.05 13.94
C GLN A 187 -14.13 -6.44 14.57
N ALA A 188 -13.60 -5.35 14.02
CA ALA A 188 -12.46 -4.65 14.60
C ALA A 188 -12.73 -4.20 16.05
N ARG A 189 -13.89 -3.57 16.32
CA ARG A 189 -14.25 -3.17 17.70
C ARG A 189 -14.41 -4.37 18.64
N ARG A 190 -14.98 -5.48 18.16
CA ARG A 190 -15.10 -6.72 18.95
C ARG A 190 -13.72 -7.28 19.32
N LEU A 191 -12.80 -7.33 18.36
CA LEU A 191 -11.44 -7.83 18.57
C LEU A 191 -10.62 -6.91 19.48
N LEU A 192 -10.75 -5.60 19.31
CA LEU A 192 -10.06 -4.60 20.14
C LEU A 192 -10.57 -4.56 21.58
N GLY A 193 -11.78 -5.05 21.85
CA GLY A 193 -12.42 -4.97 23.15
C GLY A 193 -12.80 -3.54 23.56
N PRO A 194 -13.29 -3.35 24.80
CA PRO A 194 -13.68 -2.04 25.30
C PRO A 194 -12.48 -1.08 25.38
N SER A 195 -12.67 0.18 24.99
CA SER A 195 -11.61 1.19 25.04
C SER A 195 -11.15 1.52 26.47
N GLY A 196 -12.05 1.39 27.44
CA GLY A 196 -11.81 1.82 28.83
C GLY A 196 -11.50 3.31 28.96
N GLY A 197 -11.89 4.13 27.98
CA GLY A 197 -11.57 5.56 27.91
C GLY A 197 -10.12 5.90 27.52
N ARG A 198 -9.29 4.90 27.20
CA ARG A 198 -7.89 5.11 26.84
C ARG A 198 -7.68 5.20 25.33
N PRO A 199 -6.77 6.07 24.86
CA PRO A 199 -6.38 6.09 23.46
C PRO A 199 -5.74 4.77 23.06
N LEU A 200 -5.91 4.39 21.79
CA LEU A 200 -5.34 3.18 21.21
C LEU A 200 -4.16 3.56 20.31
N ILE A 201 -3.03 2.88 20.50
CA ILE A 201 -1.94 2.82 19.52
C ILE A 201 -2.01 1.47 18.82
N VAL A 202 -1.97 1.47 17.50
CA VAL A 202 -1.83 0.24 16.71
C VAL A 202 -0.38 0.08 16.27
N VAL A 203 0.16 -1.12 16.42
CA VAL A 203 1.54 -1.47 16.05
C VAL A 203 1.50 -2.57 15.01
N ALA A 204 2.23 -2.39 13.91
CA ALA A 204 2.52 -3.44 12.94
C ALA A 204 4.05 -3.61 12.86
N PRO A 205 4.63 -4.53 13.66
CA PRO A 205 6.06 -4.51 13.95
C PRO A 205 6.94 -5.16 12.88
N GLY A 206 6.36 -5.78 11.85
CA GLY A 206 7.09 -6.53 10.83
C GLY A 206 7.04 -5.93 9.44
N ALA A 207 8.05 -6.31 8.64
CA ALA A 207 8.12 -6.07 7.21
C ALA A 207 8.43 -7.37 6.45
N ALA A 208 8.17 -7.38 5.14
CA ALA A 208 8.42 -8.56 4.31
C ALA A 208 9.93 -8.86 4.06
N SER A 209 10.83 -8.03 4.59
CA SER A 209 12.28 -8.25 4.46
C SER A 209 12.99 -7.89 5.77
N PRO A 210 13.87 -8.77 6.31
CA PRO A 210 14.48 -8.56 7.62
C PRO A 210 15.28 -7.26 7.77
N ARG A 211 15.89 -6.74 6.69
CA ARG A 211 16.59 -5.44 6.71
C ARG A 211 15.70 -4.24 7.08
N ARG A 212 14.39 -4.38 6.91
CA ARG A 212 13.37 -3.36 7.20
C ARG A 212 12.75 -3.52 8.58
N ASP A 213 13.10 -4.57 9.32
CA ASP A 213 12.65 -4.73 10.70
C ASP A 213 13.55 -3.90 11.62
N TYR A 214 12.94 -2.97 12.37
CA TYR A 214 13.67 -2.26 13.43
C TYR A 214 13.93 -3.25 14.58
N PRO A 215 15.14 -3.26 15.19
CA PRO A 215 15.47 -4.24 16.23
C PRO A 215 14.41 -4.31 17.33
N LEU A 216 13.95 -5.52 17.65
CA LEU A 216 12.76 -5.74 18.47
C LEU A 216 12.88 -5.15 19.88
N ASP A 217 14.05 -5.25 20.50
CA ASP A 217 14.36 -4.65 21.80
C ASP A 217 14.18 -3.13 21.77
N ARG A 218 14.69 -2.49 20.71
CA ARG A 218 14.57 -1.04 20.49
C ARG A 218 13.14 -0.62 20.16
N LEU A 219 12.47 -1.36 19.29
CA LEU A 219 11.07 -1.14 18.96
C LEU A 219 10.18 -1.20 20.20
N THR A 220 10.40 -2.22 21.04
CA THR A 220 9.69 -2.40 22.32
C THR A 220 9.92 -1.20 23.24
N ALA A 221 11.16 -0.71 23.35
CA ALA A 221 11.48 0.47 24.15
C ALA A 221 10.75 1.74 23.63
N VAL A 222 10.73 1.94 22.32
CA VAL A 222 10.00 3.06 21.69
C VAL A 222 8.51 2.99 22.00
N ILE A 223 7.88 1.84 21.73
CA ILE A 223 6.44 1.66 21.93
C ILE A 223 6.06 1.83 23.40
N ALA A 224 6.87 1.30 24.32
CA ALA A 224 6.63 1.46 25.75
C ALA A 224 6.69 2.94 26.18
N ALA A 225 7.68 3.69 25.68
CA ALA A 225 7.81 5.12 25.98
C ALA A 225 6.63 5.93 25.41
N VAL A 226 6.23 5.67 24.16
CA VAL A 226 5.09 6.36 23.52
C VAL A 226 3.78 6.02 24.21
N ALA A 227 3.53 4.74 24.51
CA ALA A 227 2.32 4.31 25.20
C ALA A 227 2.21 4.91 26.61
N ALA A 228 3.34 5.03 27.33
CA ALA A 228 3.38 5.71 28.62
C ALA A 228 3.08 7.21 28.49
N GLY A 229 3.67 7.88 27.50
CA GLY A 229 3.45 9.31 27.26
C GLY A 229 2.01 9.68 26.88
N LEU A 230 1.25 8.75 26.29
CA LEU A 230 -0.14 8.96 25.89
C LEU A 230 -1.17 8.30 26.85
N ASP A 231 -0.75 7.64 27.94
CA ASP A 231 -1.55 6.67 28.71
C ASP A 231 -2.40 5.72 27.82
N ALA A 232 -1.78 5.25 26.74
CA ALA A 232 -2.45 4.48 25.71
C ALA A 232 -2.41 2.97 25.99
N ARG A 233 -3.42 2.28 25.47
CA ARG A 233 -3.37 0.83 25.25
C ARG A 233 -2.80 0.54 23.87
N VAL A 234 -2.24 -0.65 23.68
CA VAL A 234 -1.63 -1.06 22.40
C VAL A 234 -2.41 -2.23 21.78
N ALA A 235 -2.58 -2.24 20.46
CA ALA A 235 -2.96 -3.43 19.72
C ALA A 235 -1.88 -3.79 18.69
N VAL A 236 -1.51 -5.07 18.61
CA VAL A 236 -0.49 -5.55 17.66
C VAL A 236 -1.18 -6.25 16.51
N LEU A 237 -0.98 -5.75 15.30
CA LEU A 237 -1.44 -6.32 14.04
C LEU A 237 -0.30 -7.04 13.34
N GLY A 238 -0.65 -8.02 12.52
CA GLY A 238 0.29 -8.76 11.71
C GLY A 238 -0.22 -10.15 11.38
N THR A 239 0.67 -10.95 10.82
CA THR A 239 0.49 -12.39 10.69
C THR A 239 0.91 -13.08 12.00
N LEU A 240 0.84 -14.41 12.04
CA LEU A 240 1.37 -15.17 13.17
C LEU A 240 2.90 -15.03 13.33
N ALA A 241 3.62 -14.55 12.30
CA ALA A 241 5.06 -14.34 12.37
C ALA A 241 5.46 -13.23 13.37
N GLU A 242 4.55 -12.30 13.65
CA GLU A 242 4.75 -11.21 14.60
C GLU A 242 4.53 -11.60 16.08
N GLY A 243 4.22 -12.87 16.37
CA GLY A 243 4.00 -13.37 17.73
C GLY A 243 5.12 -13.03 18.75
N PRO A 244 6.42 -13.19 18.42
CA PRO A 244 7.52 -12.79 19.31
C PRO A 244 7.47 -11.31 19.70
N ALA A 245 7.05 -10.43 18.77
CA ALA A 245 6.91 -9.01 19.05
C ALA A 245 5.73 -8.72 19.99
N ALA A 246 4.59 -9.39 19.79
CA ALA A 246 3.45 -9.29 20.70
C ALA A 246 3.81 -9.71 22.13
N ILE A 247 4.58 -10.79 22.30
CA ILE A 247 5.06 -11.26 23.61
C ILE A 247 5.99 -10.23 24.27
N ALA A 248 6.97 -9.71 23.54
CA ALA A 248 7.90 -8.71 24.06
C ALA A 248 7.17 -7.44 24.53
N LEU A 249 6.20 -6.97 23.73
CA LEU A 249 5.36 -5.82 24.07
C LEU A 249 4.44 -6.09 25.25
N ALA A 250 3.87 -7.29 25.37
CA ALA A 250 3.03 -7.66 26.51
C ALA A 250 3.80 -7.56 27.84
N ALA A 251 5.05 -8.02 27.85
CA ALA A 251 5.95 -7.92 29.00
C ALA A 251 6.26 -6.45 29.33
N ALA A 252 6.62 -5.64 28.34
CA ALA A 252 6.98 -4.23 28.55
C ALA A 252 5.79 -3.35 28.99
N LEU A 253 4.58 -3.64 28.49
CA LEU A 253 3.38 -2.83 28.72
C LEU A 253 2.54 -3.31 29.93
N ARG A 254 3.02 -4.32 30.67
CA ARG A 254 2.31 -4.93 31.81
C ARG A 254 0.89 -5.38 31.45
N GLY A 255 0.73 -6.00 30.28
CA GLY A 255 -0.56 -6.53 29.83
C GLY A 255 -1.55 -5.50 29.26
N ARG A 256 -1.17 -4.22 29.08
CA ARG A 256 -2.00 -3.20 28.39
C ARG A 256 -1.96 -3.35 26.86
N ILE A 257 -2.09 -4.58 26.38
CA ILE A 257 -1.94 -4.97 24.99
C ILE A 257 -3.08 -5.89 24.54
N THR A 258 -3.50 -5.75 23.29
CA THR A 258 -4.35 -6.69 22.58
C THR A 258 -3.55 -7.30 21.43
N ASP A 259 -3.29 -8.59 21.49
CA ASP A 259 -2.62 -9.32 20.40
C ASP A 259 -3.66 -9.70 19.34
N LEU A 260 -3.53 -9.13 18.14
CA LEU A 260 -4.36 -9.42 16.98
C LEU A 260 -3.56 -10.10 15.86
N THR A 261 -2.36 -10.59 16.15
CA THR A 261 -1.52 -11.30 15.18
C THR A 261 -2.24 -12.53 14.63
N GLY A 262 -2.35 -12.62 13.30
CA GLY A 262 -3.10 -13.67 12.61
C GLY A 262 -4.62 -13.66 12.81
N ALA A 263 -5.18 -12.70 13.55
CA ALA A 263 -6.62 -12.66 13.88
C ALA A 263 -7.45 -11.82 12.90
N THR A 264 -6.81 -11.15 11.94
CA THR A 264 -7.47 -10.18 11.05
C THR A 264 -7.13 -10.40 9.57
N GLY A 265 -8.12 -10.21 8.69
CA GLY A 265 -7.87 -9.84 7.29
C GLY A 265 -7.44 -8.37 7.15
N LEU A 266 -7.07 -7.95 5.95
CA LEU A 266 -6.57 -6.60 5.68
C LEU A 266 -7.61 -5.51 5.97
N ARG A 267 -8.90 -5.73 5.64
CA ARG A 267 -9.97 -4.77 5.93
C ARG A 267 -10.24 -4.61 7.42
N VAL A 268 -10.23 -5.71 8.19
CA VAL A 268 -10.42 -5.67 9.65
C VAL A 268 -9.22 -5.02 10.33
N ALA A 269 -8.00 -5.28 9.85
CA ALA A 269 -6.78 -4.61 10.31
C ALA A 269 -6.85 -3.08 10.06
N ALA A 270 -7.25 -2.67 8.86
CA ALA A 270 -7.48 -1.27 8.52
C ALA A 270 -8.59 -0.62 9.37
N ALA A 271 -9.68 -1.34 9.64
CA ALA A 271 -10.74 -0.87 10.53
C ALA A 271 -10.24 -0.71 11.98
N ALA A 272 -9.41 -1.62 12.47
CA ALA A 272 -8.78 -1.52 13.79
C ALA A 272 -7.81 -0.32 13.87
N MET A 273 -7.04 -0.08 12.80
CA MET A 273 -6.22 1.12 12.68
C MET A 273 -7.07 2.39 12.80
N GLY A 274 -8.22 2.46 12.13
CA GLY A 274 -9.12 3.62 12.19
C GLY A 274 -9.70 3.96 13.57
N GLU A 275 -9.61 3.07 14.55
CA GLU A 275 -10.00 3.33 15.95
C GLU A 275 -8.81 3.85 16.80
N ALA A 276 -7.60 3.88 16.23
CA ALA A 276 -6.38 4.33 16.89
C ALA A 276 -6.19 5.86 16.79
N VAL A 277 -5.44 6.41 17.74
CA VAL A 277 -4.94 7.79 17.66
C VAL A 277 -3.58 7.86 16.96
N LEU A 278 -2.90 6.73 16.80
CA LEU A 278 -1.56 6.63 16.24
C LEU A 278 -1.31 5.20 15.75
N ALA A 279 -0.67 5.08 14.60
CA ALA A 279 -0.11 3.83 14.09
C ALA A 279 1.43 3.90 14.10
N ILE A 280 2.08 2.82 14.53
CA ILE A 280 3.54 2.65 14.45
C ILE A 280 3.82 1.41 13.61
N THR A 281 4.51 1.56 12.49
CA THR A 281 4.73 0.47 11.53
C THR A 281 6.17 0.43 11.03
N MET A 282 6.53 -0.68 10.38
CA MET A 282 7.66 -0.71 9.45
C MET A 282 7.26 -0.17 8.08
N ASP A 283 8.24 -0.01 7.19
CA ASP A 283 8.04 0.28 5.76
C ASP A 283 7.42 -0.93 5.03
N SER A 284 6.13 -1.14 5.28
CA SER A 284 5.32 -2.26 4.81
C SER A 284 3.84 -1.85 4.60
N ALA A 285 3.02 -2.73 4.01
CA ALA A 285 1.62 -2.45 3.67
C ALA A 285 0.78 -1.80 4.80
N PRO A 286 0.91 -2.21 6.08
CA PRO A 286 0.28 -1.53 7.22
C PRO A 286 0.45 0.00 7.26
N ALA A 287 1.59 0.53 6.81
CA ALA A 287 1.84 1.98 6.80
C ALA A 287 0.84 2.72 5.90
N HIS A 288 0.54 2.15 4.72
CA HIS A 288 -0.41 2.71 3.78
C HIS A 288 -1.86 2.50 4.21
N LEU A 289 -2.16 1.38 4.87
CA LEU A 289 -3.48 1.15 5.48
C LEU A 289 -3.78 2.21 6.55
N ALA A 290 -2.80 2.53 7.41
CA ALA A 290 -2.97 3.57 8.43
C ALA A 290 -3.23 4.95 7.81
N ALA A 291 -2.46 5.33 6.78
CA ALA A 291 -2.68 6.58 6.07
C ALA A 291 -4.05 6.66 5.38
N ALA A 292 -4.50 5.55 4.78
CA ALA A 292 -5.83 5.45 4.17
C ALA A 292 -6.97 5.45 5.21
N ALA A 293 -6.69 4.98 6.43
CA ALA A 293 -7.60 5.10 7.57
C ALA A 293 -7.64 6.52 8.15
N GLY A 294 -6.76 7.43 7.70
CA GLY A 294 -6.66 8.81 8.16
C GLY A 294 -5.96 8.96 9.51
N VAL A 295 -5.26 7.93 9.97
CA VAL A 295 -4.60 7.91 11.29
C VAL A 295 -3.15 8.38 11.14
N PRO A 296 -2.64 9.21 12.08
CA PRO A 296 -1.22 9.54 12.13
C PRO A 296 -0.37 8.28 12.13
N VAL A 297 0.62 8.22 11.24
CA VAL A 297 1.45 7.02 11.08
C VAL A 297 2.93 7.36 11.20
N ALA A 298 3.61 6.66 12.10
CA ALA A 298 5.06 6.66 12.20
C ALA A 298 5.62 5.38 11.56
N VAL A 299 6.54 5.54 10.62
CA VAL A 299 7.12 4.45 9.82
C VAL A 299 8.61 4.37 10.04
N PHE A 300 9.11 3.22 10.44
CA PHE A 300 10.56 2.94 10.43
C PHE A 300 11.00 2.49 9.03
N SER A 301 12.00 3.17 8.48
CA SER A 301 12.59 2.83 7.18
C SER A 301 14.09 2.57 7.32
N CYS A 302 14.58 1.54 6.64
CA CYS A 302 16.01 1.28 6.55
C CYS A 302 16.75 2.23 5.60
N HIS A 303 16.03 3.07 4.85
CA HIS A 303 16.61 3.95 3.85
C HIS A 303 17.08 5.27 4.50
N PRO A 304 18.39 5.60 4.40
CA PRO A 304 18.97 6.72 5.12
C PRO A 304 18.51 8.08 4.60
N GLU A 305 18.53 9.09 5.46
CA GLU A 305 18.38 10.49 5.04
C GLU A 305 19.47 10.85 4.02
N GLY A 306 19.10 11.53 2.93
CA GLY A 306 20.02 11.82 1.82
C GLY A 306 20.43 10.62 0.96
N GLY A 307 19.79 9.46 1.12
CA GLY A 307 19.94 8.30 0.25
C GLY A 307 19.44 8.53 -1.18
N ASP A 308 19.62 7.53 -2.05
CA ASP A 308 19.13 7.59 -3.43
C ASP A 308 17.58 7.70 -3.47
N PRO A 309 17.01 8.84 -3.92
CA PRO A 309 15.56 9.07 -3.88
C PRO A 309 14.78 8.18 -4.86
N ASN A 310 15.46 7.50 -5.79
CA ASN A 310 14.83 6.59 -6.75
C ASN A 310 14.90 5.13 -6.32
N HIS A 311 15.57 4.82 -5.21
CA HIS A 311 15.69 3.46 -4.70
C HIS A 311 14.31 2.83 -4.45
N ILE A 312 14.20 1.51 -4.60
CA ILE A 312 12.96 0.73 -4.40
C ILE A 312 12.41 0.75 -2.94
N HIS A 313 13.13 1.41 -2.03
CA HIS A 313 12.77 1.58 -0.61
C HIS A 313 12.84 3.06 -0.20
N ALA A 314 12.94 3.97 -1.17
CA ALA A 314 13.02 5.40 -0.92
C ALA A 314 11.65 5.92 -0.44
N PRO A 315 11.57 6.57 0.73
CA PRO A 315 10.33 7.20 1.20
C PRO A 315 9.80 8.27 0.25
N GLU A 316 10.65 8.88 -0.58
CA GLU A 316 10.27 9.81 -1.63
C GLU A 316 9.27 9.16 -2.61
N ARG A 317 9.41 7.85 -2.85
CA ARG A 317 8.50 7.06 -3.70
C ARG A 317 7.35 6.41 -2.94
N PHE A 318 7.57 5.96 -1.70
CA PHE A 318 6.67 5.04 -1.00
C PHE A 318 6.27 5.46 0.41
N ARG A 319 6.55 6.68 0.86
CA ARG A 319 6.04 7.14 2.16
C ARG A 319 4.51 7.05 2.22
N PRO A 320 3.90 6.95 3.40
CA PRO A 320 2.46 7.01 3.50
C PRO A 320 1.91 8.32 2.89
N TRP A 321 1.02 8.18 1.92
CA TRP A 321 0.44 9.32 1.20
C TRP A 321 -0.71 9.91 2.00
N THR A 322 -0.57 11.18 2.39
CA THR A 322 -1.56 11.87 3.24
C THR A 322 -2.54 12.73 2.44
N GLY A 323 -2.32 12.89 1.13
CA GLY A 323 -3.19 13.69 0.25
C GLY A 323 -3.22 15.17 0.59
N GLY A 324 -2.06 15.74 0.95
CA GLY A 324 -1.93 17.16 1.32
C GLY A 324 -2.22 17.48 2.80
N ARG A 325 -2.52 16.45 3.62
CA ARG A 325 -2.60 16.61 5.08
C ARG A 325 -1.21 16.52 5.67
N ASP A 326 -0.61 17.68 5.92
CA ASP A 326 0.71 17.78 6.54
C ASP A 326 0.70 17.26 7.96
N GLY A 327 1.84 16.79 8.47
CA GLY A 327 1.95 16.33 9.85
C GLY A 327 1.19 15.03 10.19
N ARG A 328 0.65 14.29 9.21
CA ARG A 328 -0.02 12.99 9.43
C ARG A 328 0.86 11.76 9.19
N ALA A 329 2.04 11.94 8.61
CA ALA A 329 2.98 10.85 8.37
C ALA A 329 4.39 11.25 8.79
N LEU A 330 5.01 10.43 9.62
CA LEU A 330 6.40 10.56 10.06
C LEU A 330 7.20 9.37 9.55
N VAL A 331 8.26 9.62 8.79
CA VAL A 331 9.21 8.57 8.41
C VAL A 331 10.47 8.71 9.26
N LEU A 332 10.73 7.72 10.10
CA LEU A 332 11.93 7.59 10.91
C LEU A 332 12.99 6.87 10.08
N ARG A 333 14.09 7.58 9.80
CA ARG A 333 15.19 7.13 8.95
C ARG A 333 16.50 7.22 9.72
N PRO A 334 17.50 6.38 9.41
CA PRO A 334 18.85 6.62 9.90
C PRO A 334 19.40 7.91 9.28
N ALA A 335 20.07 8.74 10.07
CA ALA A 335 20.57 10.04 9.64
C ALA A 335 21.60 9.95 8.49
N ALA A 336 22.27 8.81 8.35
CA ALA A 336 23.16 8.49 7.24
C ALA A 336 23.20 6.97 7.02
N ALA A 337 23.69 6.54 5.86
CA ALA A 337 23.98 5.13 5.62
C ALA A 337 25.10 4.65 6.55
N VAL A 338 24.96 3.44 7.09
CA VAL A 338 25.99 2.81 7.92
C VAL A 338 26.91 1.99 7.02
N PRO A 339 28.25 2.16 7.06
CA PRO A 339 29.18 1.37 6.24
C PRO A 339 28.94 -0.15 6.39
N PRO A 340 28.96 -0.93 5.30
CA PRO A 340 29.42 -0.60 3.95
C PRO A 340 28.36 0.05 3.05
N CYS A 341 27.19 0.41 3.59
CA CYS A 341 26.13 1.08 2.83
C CYS A 341 26.54 2.53 2.52
N THR A 342 26.14 3.04 1.35
CA THR A 342 26.45 4.40 0.90
C THR A 342 25.20 5.24 0.69
N THR A 343 24.39 4.92 -0.32
CA THR A 343 23.14 5.63 -0.65
C THR A 343 21.87 4.83 -0.34
N ALA A 344 22.02 3.54 -0.02
CA ALA A 344 20.93 2.67 0.39
C ALA A 344 21.47 1.51 1.24
N CYS A 345 20.61 0.94 2.10
CA CYS A 345 20.98 -0.24 2.89
C CYS A 345 21.10 -1.48 1.98
N ILE A 346 22.27 -2.13 1.98
CA ILE A 346 22.53 -3.35 1.20
C ILE A 346 22.54 -4.64 2.03
N ALA A 347 22.47 -4.56 3.36
CA ALA A 347 22.57 -5.70 4.27
C ALA A 347 21.31 -6.59 4.26
N ALA A 348 21.45 -7.92 4.35
CA ALA A 348 20.30 -8.84 4.36
C ALA A 348 19.37 -8.66 5.58
N GLU A 349 19.98 -8.36 6.73
CA GLU A 349 19.33 -8.19 8.04
C GLU A 349 19.30 -6.71 8.46
N ALA A 350 18.63 -6.43 9.59
CA ALA A 350 18.56 -5.10 10.19
C ALA A 350 19.97 -4.50 10.39
N HIS A 351 20.27 -3.41 9.66
CA HIS A 351 21.58 -2.77 9.68
C HIS A 351 21.45 -1.23 9.78
N CYS A 352 21.21 -0.53 8.66
CA CYS A 352 21.05 0.92 8.69
C CYS A 352 19.87 1.34 9.59
N ILE A 353 18.75 0.62 9.52
CA ILE A 353 17.56 0.89 10.35
C ILE A 353 17.88 0.86 11.86
N ALA A 354 18.85 0.05 12.28
CA ALA A 354 19.27 -0.05 13.67
C ALA A 354 20.00 1.22 14.15
N ALA A 355 20.44 2.12 13.26
CA ALA A 355 21.05 3.40 13.66
C ALA A 355 20.01 4.45 14.09
N ILE A 356 18.71 4.19 13.94
CA ILE A 356 17.65 5.07 14.47
C ILE A 356 17.69 5.01 16.00
N ASP A 357 17.86 6.15 16.65
CA ASP A 357 17.88 6.27 18.12
C ASP A 357 16.47 6.08 18.72
N PRO A 358 16.29 5.16 19.69
CA PRO A 358 14.97 4.90 20.29
C PRO A 358 14.37 6.12 21.01
N SER A 359 15.18 6.92 21.70
CA SER A 359 14.68 8.04 22.51
C SER A 359 14.19 9.18 21.61
N LEU A 360 14.97 9.50 20.57
CA LEU A 360 14.59 10.46 19.54
C LEU A 360 13.37 9.99 18.76
N ALA A 361 13.31 8.71 18.39
CA ALA A 361 12.15 8.13 17.72
C ALA A 361 10.87 8.30 18.57
N ALA A 362 10.91 7.90 19.85
CA ALA A 362 9.77 8.06 20.75
C ALA A 362 9.32 9.52 20.89
N SER A 363 10.27 10.45 21.05
CA SER A 363 9.98 11.89 21.14
C SER A 363 9.29 12.42 19.88
N ARG A 364 9.80 12.07 18.68
CA ARG A 364 9.20 12.49 17.40
C ARG A 364 7.81 11.87 17.18
N ILE A 365 7.61 10.63 17.61
CA ILE A 365 6.30 9.96 17.53
C ILE A 365 5.28 10.64 18.45
N LEU A 366 5.67 11.03 19.67
CA LEU A 366 4.80 11.78 20.57
C LEU A 366 4.43 13.15 19.99
N ALA A 367 5.38 13.84 19.36
CA ALA A 367 5.10 15.10 18.67
C ALA A 367 4.12 14.94 17.50
N LEU A 368 4.23 13.85 16.74
CA LEU A 368 3.27 13.50 15.68
C LEU A 368 1.85 13.33 16.26
N ALA A 369 1.71 12.58 17.35
CA ALA A 369 0.42 12.35 17.98
C ALA A 369 -0.20 13.63 18.60
N ALA A 370 0.64 14.54 19.10
CA ALA A 370 0.17 15.82 19.64
C ALA A 370 -0.36 16.77 18.55
N ALA A 371 0.35 16.88 17.42
CA ALA A 371 -0.06 17.73 16.29
C ALA A 371 -1.42 17.30 15.70
N ASP A 372 -1.73 16.00 15.73
CA ASP A 372 -3.01 15.46 15.28
C ASP A 372 -4.20 15.91 16.13
N ALA A 373 -4.00 16.00 17.45
CA ALA A 373 -5.05 16.34 18.40
C ALA A 373 -5.53 17.79 18.27
N GLU A 374 -4.72 18.66 17.66
CA GLU A 374 -5.02 20.08 17.44
C GLU A 374 -5.81 20.33 16.14
N GLU A 375 -5.92 19.33 15.26
CA GLU A 375 -6.62 19.45 13.98
C GLU A 375 -8.11 19.06 14.14
N PRO A 376 -9.08 19.92 13.80
CA PRO A 376 -10.50 19.59 13.91
C PRO A 376 -10.86 18.43 12.95
N ARG A 377 -11.44 17.36 13.49
CA ARG A 377 -11.82 16.13 12.76
C ARG A 377 -13.02 16.31 11.84
#